data_AF-A0AA89X891-F1
#
_entry.id   AF-A0AA89X891-F1
#
_cell.length_a   1.000
_cell.length_b   1.000
_cell.length_c   1.000
_cell.angle_alpha   90.00
_cell.angle_beta   90.00
_cell.angle_gamma   90.00
#
_symmetry.space_group_name_H-M   'P 1'
#
loop_
_entity.id
_entity.type
_entity.pdbx_description
1 polymer ?
#
loop_
_entity_poly.entity_id
_entity_poly.type
_entity_poly.pdbx_seq_one_letter_code
_entity_poly.pdbx_strand_id
1 'polypeptide(L)'
;MSTINTQPSAYHPSPQNALPPSGPQTGQPLNDLKALLTKDNIDQLLRNPDAQGSVNTLNRLRDLLTPANISTLLRGPDAQANAQTLMDIGELLNKDAINPGLSAATQAMEKAIDEDTQRRKTEMLFQMATDPDDDSAILKSLADWRQSAAQARQSARHSGTMANTLTDLGSRLSKHNINAGMGSS
;
A
#
# COMPACT_ATOMS: atom_id res chain seq x y z
N MET A 1 -37.80 60.09 51.25
CA MET A 1 -37.29 59.19 52.31
C MET A 1 -36.03 58.51 51.80
N SER A 2 -34.91 58.71 52.53
CA SER A 2 -33.66 57.92 52.56
C SER A 2 -33.97 56.45 52.94
N THR A 3 -33.19 55.37 52.73
CA THR A 3 -31.73 55.02 52.76
C THR A 3 -31.53 53.70 51.98
N ILE A 4 -30.47 53.44 51.18
CA ILE A 4 -29.11 52.88 51.46
C ILE A 4 -29.04 51.45 52.08
N ASN A 5 -28.05 50.66 51.55
CA ASN A 5 -27.26 49.52 52.10
C ASN A 5 -27.59 48.11 51.54
N THR A 6 -26.66 47.21 51.11
CA THR A 6 -25.17 47.15 51.11
C THR A 6 -24.72 45.95 50.23
N GLN A 7 -23.59 46.06 49.54
CA GLN A 7 -22.84 44.99 48.83
C GLN A 7 -22.05 44.08 49.83
N PRO A 8 -21.51 42.88 49.48
CA PRO A 8 -20.28 42.80 48.67
C PRO A 8 -20.08 41.57 47.74
N SER A 9 -19.31 41.82 46.68
CA SER A 9 -18.40 40.99 45.86
C SER A 9 -18.36 39.45 45.96
N ALA A 10 -18.38 38.80 44.78
CA ALA A 10 -17.36 37.80 44.43
C ALA A 10 -17.07 37.85 42.92
N TYR A 11 -15.93 38.46 42.57
CA TYR A 11 -15.24 38.21 41.31
C TYR A 11 -14.78 36.75 41.28
N HIS A 12 -15.15 36.01 40.24
CA HIS A 12 -14.39 34.85 39.78
C HIS A 12 -14.03 35.07 38.31
N PRO A 13 -12.77 35.43 37.99
CA PRO A 13 -12.27 35.34 36.64
C PRO A 13 -11.60 33.97 36.39
N SER A 14 -11.82 33.44 35.17
CA SER A 14 -11.00 32.48 34.39
C SER A 14 -11.43 30.99 34.42
N PRO A 15 -11.25 30.23 33.30
CA PRO A 15 -10.31 30.50 32.21
C PRO A 15 -10.90 30.62 30.81
N GLN A 16 -10.22 31.48 30.04
CA GLN A 16 -10.15 31.47 28.58
C GLN A 16 -9.77 30.08 28.05
N ASN A 17 -10.09 29.86 26.76
CA ASN A 17 -9.70 28.74 25.90
C ASN A 17 -10.67 27.55 25.87
N ALA A 18 -11.73 27.68 25.08
CA ALA A 18 -12.12 26.59 24.20
C ALA A 18 -11.89 27.06 22.75
N LEU A 19 -10.64 26.90 22.30
CA LEU A 19 -10.34 26.83 20.87
C LEU A 19 -11.25 25.75 20.26
N PRO A 20 -11.87 25.97 19.10
CA PRO A 20 -12.59 24.92 18.41
C PRO A 20 -11.64 23.74 18.12
N PRO A 21 -12.13 22.49 18.10
CA PRO A 21 -11.28 21.32 17.93
C PRO A 21 -10.48 21.44 16.64
N SER A 22 -9.19 21.22 16.80
CA SER A 22 -8.12 21.22 15.82
C SER A 22 -8.57 20.63 14.49
N GLY A 23 -8.16 21.27 13.39
CA GLY A 23 -8.26 20.73 12.04
C GLY A 23 -7.65 19.32 11.93
N PRO A 24 -7.82 18.64 10.78
CA PRO A 24 -7.41 17.25 10.61
C PRO A 24 -5.99 17.03 11.13
N GLN A 25 -5.85 16.19 12.15
CA GLN A 25 -4.56 15.81 12.71
C GLN A 25 -3.76 15.16 11.58
N THR A 26 -2.74 15.86 11.09
CA THR A 26 -1.88 15.40 9.98
C THR A 26 -1.21 14.04 10.25
N GLY A 27 -1.20 13.56 11.49
CA GLY A 27 -0.72 12.22 11.88
C GLY A 27 -1.72 11.05 11.74
N GLN A 28 -3.04 11.31 11.77
CA GLN A 28 -4.05 10.25 11.56
C GLN A 28 -3.91 9.53 10.20
N PRO A 29 -3.78 10.22 9.05
CA PRO A 29 -3.64 9.54 7.77
C PRO A 29 -2.35 8.70 7.67
N LEU A 30 -1.32 9.02 8.45
CA LEU A 30 -0.05 8.29 8.49
C LEU A 30 -0.15 6.99 9.30
N ASN A 31 -0.84 7.03 10.44
CA ASN A 31 -1.09 5.85 11.25
C ASN A 31 -2.04 4.87 10.56
N ASP A 32 -3.07 5.40 9.88
CA ASP A 32 -3.95 4.60 9.03
C ASP A 32 -3.16 3.92 7.91
N LEU A 33 -2.21 4.64 7.29
CA LEU A 33 -1.36 4.09 6.26
C LEU A 33 -0.46 2.96 6.80
N LYS A 34 0.16 3.17 7.97
CA LYS A 34 0.96 2.13 8.64
C LYS A 34 0.13 0.90 8.98
N ALA A 35 -1.11 1.07 9.42
CA ALA A 35 -2.01 -0.04 9.72
C ALA A 35 -2.39 -0.87 8.47
N LEU A 36 -2.44 -0.22 7.30
CA LEU A 36 -2.66 -0.91 6.01
C LEU A 36 -1.41 -1.65 5.52
N LEU A 37 -0.22 -1.25 5.92
CA LEU A 37 1.06 -1.81 5.48
C LEU A 37 1.58 -2.92 6.39
N THR A 38 0.80 -3.97 6.61
CA THR A 38 1.31 -5.19 7.24
C THR A 38 2.08 -6.04 6.23
N LYS A 39 2.95 -6.94 6.71
CA LYS A 39 3.64 -7.95 5.89
C LYS A 39 2.64 -8.70 4.99
N ASP A 40 1.54 -9.16 5.57
CA ASP A 40 0.52 -9.92 4.85
C ASP A 40 -0.17 -9.09 3.78
N ASN A 41 -0.52 -7.84 4.07
CA ASN A 41 -1.13 -6.95 3.09
C ASN A 41 -0.17 -6.65 1.95
N ILE A 42 1.11 -6.39 2.25
CA ILE A 42 2.16 -6.21 1.24
C ILE A 42 2.28 -7.46 0.35
N ASP A 43 2.30 -8.65 0.95
CA ASP A 43 2.35 -9.89 0.18
C ASP A 43 1.10 -10.08 -0.70
N GLN A 44 -0.08 -9.63 -0.26
CA GLN A 44 -1.29 -9.60 -1.09
C GLN A 44 -1.21 -8.59 -2.23
N LEU A 45 -0.64 -7.39 -2.01
CA LEU A 45 -0.39 -6.40 -3.06
C LEU A 45 0.50 -6.99 -4.16
N LEU A 46 1.53 -7.74 -3.77
CA LEU A 46 2.49 -8.35 -4.69
C LEU A 46 1.90 -9.55 -5.42
N ARG A 47 1.05 -10.35 -4.78
CA ARG A 47 0.35 -11.49 -5.41
C ARG A 47 -0.74 -11.06 -6.38
N ASN A 48 -1.46 -9.99 -6.04
CA ASN A 48 -2.62 -9.52 -6.79
C ASN A 48 -2.46 -8.03 -7.15
N PRO A 49 -1.47 -7.66 -7.99
CA PRO A 49 -1.13 -6.26 -8.26
C PRO A 49 -2.26 -5.49 -8.97
N ASP A 50 -3.09 -6.21 -9.73
CA ASP A 50 -4.22 -5.65 -10.50
C ASP A 50 -5.54 -5.61 -9.74
N ALA A 51 -5.60 -6.20 -8.54
CA ALA A 51 -6.81 -6.14 -7.73
C ALA A 51 -7.13 -4.69 -7.36
N GLN A 52 -8.42 -4.32 -7.39
CA GLN A 52 -8.85 -2.95 -7.07
C GLN A 52 -8.35 -2.48 -5.70
N GLY A 53 -8.34 -3.37 -4.70
CA GLY A 53 -7.77 -3.07 -3.38
C GLY A 53 -6.28 -2.73 -3.43
N SER A 54 -5.51 -3.42 -4.28
CA SER A 54 -4.08 -3.21 -4.44
C SER A 54 -3.76 -1.89 -5.12
N VAL A 55 -4.50 -1.58 -6.19
CA VAL A 55 -4.41 -0.30 -6.90
C VAL A 55 -4.77 0.87 -5.98
N ASN A 56 -5.86 0.74 -5.22
CA ASN A 56 -6.30 1.77 -4.27
C ASN A 56 -5.26 2.02 -3.17
N THR A 57 -4.67 0.95 -2.63
CA THR A 57 -3.63 1.05 -1.61
C THR A 57 -2.39 1.75 -2.16
N LEU A 58 -1.96 1.37 -3.38
CA LEU A 58 -0.82 1.99 -4.03
C LEU A 58 -1.04 3.49 -4.30
N ASN A 59 -2.23 3.86 -4.76
CA ASN A 59 -2.55 5.27 -4.99
C ASN A 59 -2.54 6.07 -3.69
N ARG A 60 -3.13 5.52 -2.62
CA ARG A 60 -3.09 6.16 -1.29
C ARG A 60 -1.66 6.34 -0.78
N LEU A 61 -0.77 5.37 -1.01
CA LEU A 61 0.65 5.50 -0.70
C LEU A 61 1.32 6.64 -1.49
N ARG A 62 1.09 6.69 -2.81
CA ARG A 62 1.66 7.72 -3.69
C ARG A 62 1.19 9.13 -3.33
N ASP A 63 -0.08 9.28 -2.98
CA ASP A 63 -0.67 10.57 -2.63
C ASP A 63 -0.18 11.07 -1.25
N LEU A 64 -0.09 10.17 -0.27
CA LEU A 64 0.35 10.54 1.09
C LEU A 64 1.87 10.74 1.17
N LEU A 65 2.66 9.92 0.48
CA LEU A 65 4.12 9.89 0.58
C LEU A 65 4.80 10.71 -0.54
N THR A 66 4.19 11.83 -0.95
CA THR A 66 4.84 12.79 -1.83
C THR A 66 5.97 13.52 -1.08
N PRO A 67 7.03 13.98 -1.78
CA PRO A 67 8.11 14.73 -1.13
C PRO A 67 7.62 15.97 -0.36
N ALA A 68 6.61 16.67 -0.89
CA ALA A 68 6.02 17.84 -0.25
C ALA A 68 5.28 17.48 1.05
N ASN A 69 4.50 16.40 1.03
CA ASN A 69 3.77 15.93 2.21
C ASN A 69 4.74 15.42 3.28
N ILE A 70 5.78 14.65 2.89
CA ILE A 70 6.84 14.21 3.80
C ILE A 70 7.52 15.42 4.45
N SER A 71 7.93 16.42 3.67
CA SER A 71 8.57 17.62 4.22
C SER A 71 7.66 18.38 5.20
N THR A 72 6.36 18.47 4.89
CA THR A 72 5.38 19.10 5.77
C THR A 72 5.24 18.34 7.09
N LEU A 73 5.17 17.01 7.03
CA LEU A 73 5.08 16.13 8.20
C LEU A 73 6.31 16.23 9.11
N LEU A 74 7.49 16.47 8.53
CA LEU A 74 8.77 16.58 9.25
C LEU A 74 9.06 17.97 9.83
N ARG A 75 8.22 18.97 9.55
CA ARG A 75 8.36 20.35 10.08
C ARG A 75 7.23 20.75 11.03
N GLY A 76 6.20 19.91 11.17
CA GLY A 76 5.05 20.16 12.03
C GLY A 76 5.34 19.98 13.52
N PRO A 77 4.34 20.29 14.38
CA PRO A 77 4.48 20.14 15.83
C PRO A 77 4.75 18.68 16.26
N ASP A 78 4.31 17.71 15.46
CA ASP A 78 4.50 16.27 15.68
C ASP A 78 5.65 15.67 14.84
N ALA A 79 6.59 16.50 14.37
CA ALA A 79 7.64 16.09 13.42
C ALA A 79 8.40 14.82 13.83
N GLN A 80 8.76 14.69 15.11
CA GLN A 80 9.51 13.54 15.62
C GLN A 80 8.68 12.25 15.60
N ALA A 81 7.40 12.32 15.98
CA ALA A 81 6.50 11.17 15.93
C ALA A 81 6.23 10.75 14.48
N ASN A 82 5.98 11.72 13.59
CA ASN A 82 5.81 11.47 12.16
C ASN A 82 7.06 10.86 11.54
N ALA A 83 8.26 11.36 11.90
CA ALA A 83 9.53 10.81 11.43
C ALA A 83 9.68 9.33 11.80
N GLN A 84 9.36 8.95 13.04
CA GLN A 84 9.42 7.56 13.46
C GLN A 84 8.44 6.70 12.65
N THR A 85 7.19 7.13 12.51
CA THR A 85 6.19 6.40 11.72
C THR A 85 6.60 6.27 10.25
N LEU A 86 7.17 7.32 9.65
CA LEU A 86 7.70 7.29 8.29
C LEU A 86 8.87 6.30 8.16
N MET A 87 9.79 6.26 9.12
CA MET A 87 10.88 5.28 9.12
C MET A 87 10.36 3.85 9.24
N ASP A 88 9.40 3.59 10.12
CA ASP A 88 8.78 2.26 10.27
C ASP A 88 8.10 1.80 8.96
N ILE A 89 7.41 2.72 8.29
CA ILE A 89 6.85 2.47 6.95
C ILE A 89 7.98 2.18 5.95
N GLY A 90 9.07 2.95 6.01
CA GLY A 90 10.26 2.75 5.18
C GLY A 90 10.88 1.37 5.34
N GLU A 91 10.94 0.83 6.55
CA GLU A 91 11.42 -0.53 6.84
C GLU A 91 10.52 -1.60 6.23
N LEU A 92 9.20 -1.44 6.32
CA LEU A 92 8.24 -2.37 5.73
C LEU A 92 8.29 -2.39 4.19
N LEU A 93 8.63 -1.26 3.60
CA LEU A 93 8.68 -1.07 2.15
C LEU A 93 10.09 -1.22 1.56
N ASN A 94 11.11 -1.53 2.37
CA ASN A 94 12.47 -1.66 1.88
C ASN A 94 12.64 -2.90 0.98
N LYS A 95 13.70 -2.89 0.17
CA LYS A 95 13.97 -3.97 -0.80
C LYS A 95 14.06 -5.35 -0.15
N ASP A 96 14.65 -5.46 1.04
CA ASP A 96 14.85 -6.73 1.73
C ASP A 96 13.53 -7.29 2.29
N ALA A 97 12.58 -6.41 2.65
CA ALA A 97 11.23 -6.79 3.07
C ALA A 97 10.32 -7.15 1.88
N ILE A 98 10.46 -6.44 0.75
CA ILE A 98 9.61 -6.61 -0.45
C ILE A 98 10.04 -7.82 -1.30
N ASN A 99 11.34 -8.03 -1.51
CA ASN A 99 11.86 -9.05 -2.42
C ASN A 99 11.40 -10.48 -2.11
N PRO A 100 11.34 -10.94 -0.84
CA PRO A 100 10.83 -12.27 -0.53
C PRO A 100 9.38 -12.46 -0.97
N GLY A 101 8.53 -11.45 -0.75
CA GLY A 101 7.12 -11.47 -1.17
C GLY A 101 6.98 -11.49 -2.69
N LEU A 102 7.77 -10.69 -3.41
CA LEU A 102 7.79 -10.68 -4.87
C LEU A 102 8.26 -12.02 -5.44
N SER A 103 9.31 -12.60 -4.87
CA SER A 103 9.84 -13.90 -5.28
C SER A 103 8.79 -14.99 -5.07
N ALA A 104 8.14 -15.03 -3.91
CA ALA A 104 7.06 -15.98 -3.63
C ALA A 104 5.86 -15.81 -4.57
N ALA A 105 5.46 -14.57 -4.87
CA ALA A 105 4.38 -14.29 -5.82
C ALA A 105 4.73 -14.76 -7.24
N THR A 106 5.95 -14.51 -7.69
CA THR A 106 6.44 -14.91 -9.01
C THR A 106 6.51 -16.44 -9.13
N GLN A 107 7.08 -17.12 -8.13
CA GLN A 107 7.16 -18.58 -8.10
C GLN A 107 5.78 -19.24 -8.07
N ALA A 108 4.83 -18.71 -7.29
CA ALA A 108 3.46 -19.23 -7.25
C ALA A 108 2.78 -19.12 -8.62
N MET A 109 3.05 -18.04 -9.35
CA MET A 109 2.50 -17.82 -10.69
C MET A 109 3.13 -18.73 -11.73
N GLU A 110 4.46 -18.90 -11.71
CA GLU A 110 5.17 -19.85 -12.57
C GLU A 110 4.63 -21.27 -12.38
N LYS A 111 4.50 -21.70 -11.11
CA LYS A 111 3.91 -23.00 -10.77
C LYS A 111 2.48 -23.14 -11.32
N ALA A 112 1.64 -22.12 -11.18
CA ALA A 112 0.27 -22.16 -11.69
C ALA A 112 0.21 -22.26 -13.23
N ILE A 113 1.11 -21.56 -13.94
CA ILE A 113 1.22 -21.66 -15.41
C ILE A 113 1.65 -23.07 -15.82
N ASP A 114 2.63 -23.65 -15.12
CA ASP A 114 3.13 -24.99 -15.40
C ASP A 114 2.04 -26.05 -15.17
N GLU A 115 1.32 -25.97 -14.05
CA GLU A 115 0.20 -26.85 -13.73
C GLU A 115 -0.95 -26.73 -14.76
N ASP A 116 -1.33 -25.51 -15.15
CA ASP A 116 -2.33 -25.29 -16.20
C ASP A 116 -1.86 -25.88 -17.55
N THR A 117 -0.58 -25.70 -17.88
CA THR A 117 0.01 -26.23 -19.11
C THR A 117 -0.03 -27.76 -19.14
N GLN A 118 0.31 -28.44 -18.04
CA GLN A 118 0.26 -29.90 -17.97
C GLN A 118 -1.17 -30.44 -18.02
N ARG A 119 -2.10 -29.79 -17.31
CA ARG A 119 -3.52 -30.13 -17.34
C ARG A 119 -4.07 -30.06 -18.77
N ARG A 120 -3.84 -28.94 -19.47
CA ARG A 120 -4.35 -28.75 -20.83
C ARG A 120 -3.72 -29.69 -21.85
N LYS A 121 -2.43 -30.01 -21.72
CA LYS A 121 -1.79 -31.04 -22.56
C LYS A 121 -2.50 -32.39 -22.41
N THR A 122 -2.85 -32.76 -21.17
CA THR A 122 -3.58 -34.00 -20.90
C THR A 122 -4.98 -33.97 -21.51
N GLU A 123 -5.67 -32.84 -21.39
CA GLU A 123 -7.01 -32.64 -21.96
C GLU A 123 -6.99 -32.71 -23.49
N MET A 124 -6.01 -32.07 -24.16
CA MET A 124 -5.85 -32.17 -25.61
C MET A 124 -5.58 -33.60 -26.07
N LEU A 125 -4.73 -34.35 -25.37
CA LEU A 125 -4.45 -35.76 -25.69
C LEU A 125 -5.70 -36.63 -25.54
N PHE A 126 -6.52 -36.37 -24.52
CA PHE A 126 -7.78 -37.07 -24.34
C PHE A 126 -8.76 -36.73 -25.46
N GLN A 127 -8.92 -35.45 -25.81
CA GLN A 127 -9.78 -35.00 -26.90
C GLN A 127 -9.40 -35.65 -28.23
N MET A 128 -8.11 -35.68 -28.58
CA MET A 128 -7.60 -36.35 -29.79
C MET A 128 -7.88 -37.86 -29.79
N ALA A 129 -7.93 -38.50 -28.62
CA ALA A 129 -8.22 -39.91 -28.51
C ALA A 129 -9.72 -40.23 -28.60
N THR A 130 -10.59 -39.31 -28.17
CA THR A 130 -12.05 -39.51 -28.13
C THR A 130 -12.80 -38.96 -29.32
N ASP A 131 -12.30 -37.88 -29.91
CA ASP A 131 -12.90 -37.20 -31.07
C ASP A 131 -11.79 -36.59 -31.94
N PRO A 132 -11.12 -37.41 -32.77
CA PRO A 132 -9.94 -36.99 -33.54
C PRO A 132 -10.27 -36.00 -34.68
N ASP A 133 -11.55 -35.82 -35.03
CA ASP A 133 -11.98 -34.93 -36.12
C ASP A 133 -12.40 -33.54 -35.61
N ASP A 134 -12.51 -33.32 -34.29
CA ASP A 134 -12.84 -32.01 -33.70
C ASP A 134 -11.58 -31.15 -33.45
N ASP A 135 -10.97 -30.70 -34.55
CA ASP A 135 -9.86 -29.74 -34.53
C ASP A 135 -10.25 -28.40 -33.89
N SER A 136 -11.54 -28.06 -33.89
CA SER A 136 -12.03 -26.77 -33.41
C SER A 136 -11.89 -26.63 -31.89
N ALA A 137 -12.18 -27.70 -31.14
CA ALA A 137 -11.99 -27.74 -29.69
C ALA A 137 -10.51 -27.65 -29.31
N ILE A 138 -9.64 -28.33 -30.07
CA ILE A 138 -8.18 -28.31 -29.86
C ILE A 138 -7.62 -26.89 -30.09
N LEU A 139 -8.01 -26.25 -31.20
CA LEU A 139 -7.59 -24.88 -31.53
C LEU A 139 -8.08 -23.86 -30.49
N LYS A 140 -9.32 -24.00 -30.02
CA LYS A 140 -9.88 -23.16 -28.96
C LYS A 140 -9.10 -23.32 -27.65
N SER A 141 -8.82 -24.56 -27.23
CA SER A 141 -8.04 -24.83 -26.01
C SER A 141 -6.64 -24.21 -26.08
N LEU A 142 -5.99 -24.27 -27.25
CA LEU A 142 -4.69 -23.65 -27.49
C LEU A 142 -4.76 -22.11 -27.42
N ALA A 143 -5.80 -21.50 -28.01
CA ALA A 143 -6.00 -20.06 -27.97
C ALA A 143 -6.24 -19.56 -26.53
N ASP A 144 -7.10 -20.25 -25.79
CA ASP A 144 -7.41 -19.93 -24.39
C ASP A 144 -6.16 -20.06 -23.50
N TRP A 145 -5.28 -21.04 -23.77
CA TRP A 145 -4.02 -21.21 -23.06
C TRP A 145 -3.04 -20.07 -23.34
N ARG A 146 -2.90 -19.68 -24.61
CA ARG A 146 -2.05 -18.54 -24.98
C ARG A 146 -2.50 -17.27 -24.27
N GLN A 147 -3.81 -17.06 -24.19
CA GLN A 147 -4.39 -15.92 -23.49
C GLN A 147 -4.15 -15.99 -21.97
N SER A 148 -4.39 -17.14 -21.32
CA SER A 148 -4.17 -17.29 -19.87
C SER A 148 -2.69 -17.11 -19.50
N ALA A 149 -1.77 -17.69 -20.29
CA ALA A 149 -0.33 -17.54 -20.09
C ALA A 149 0.13 -16.09 -20.31
N ALA A 150 -0.45 -15.38 -21.27
CA ALA A 150 -0.16 -13.96 -21.48
C ALA A 150 -0.65 -13.10 -20.30
N GLN A 151 -1.86 -13.34 -19.80
CA GLN A 151 -2.42 -12.65 -18.63
C GLN A 151 -1.58 -12.89 -17.38
N ALA A 152 -1.15 -14.13 -17.12
CA ALA A 152 -0.28 -14.44 -16.01
C ALA A 152 1.07 -13.70 -16.14
N ARG A 153 1.73 -13.76 -17.30
CA ARG A 153 2.98 -13.00 -17.53
C ARG A 153 2.80 -11.49 -17.34
N GLN A 154 1.66 -10.94 -17.72
CA GLN A 154 1.35 -9.53 -17.49
C GLN A 154 1.22 -9.23 -15.98
N SER A 155 0.50 -10.09 -15.24
CA SER A 155 0.39 -9.97 -13.78
C SER A 155 1.76 -10.03 -13.11
N ALA A 156 2.67 -10.94 -13.50
CA ALA A 156 4.04 -10.97 -12.98
C ALA A 156 4.81 -9.65 -13.19
N ARG A 157 4.67 -9.04 -14.38
CA ARG A 157 5.27 -7.73 -14.67
C ARG A 157 4.69 -6.63 -13.80
N HIS A 158 3.39 -6.69 -13.53
CA HIS A 158 2.71 -5.76 -12.65
C HIS A 158 3.14 -5.94 -11.19
N SER A 159 3.34 -7.18 -10.72
CA SER A 159 3.93 -7.47 -9.40
C SER A 159 5.33 -6.87 -9.27
N GLY A 160 6.17 -7.01 -10.30
CA GLY A 160 7.50 -6.39 -10.34
C GLY A 160 7.44 -4.85 -10.31
N THR A 161 6.49 -4.26 -11.03
CA THR A 161 6.28 -2.80 -11.06
C THR A 161 5.77 -2.28 -9.70
N MET A 162 4.85 -3.02 -9.09
CA MET A 162 4.35 -2.77 -7.73
C MET A 162 5.51 -2.81 -6.73
N ALA A 163 6.30 -3.88 -6.73
CA ALA A 163 7.46 -4.03 -5.86
C ALA A 163 8.48 -2.89 -6.01
N ASN A 164 8.80 -2.50 -7.24
CA ASN A 164 9.69 -1.37 -7.51
C ASN A 164 9.13 -0.06 -6.98
N THR A 165 7.82 0.18 -7.13
CA THR A 165 7.17 1.36 -6.57
C THR A 165 7.24 1.36 -5.04
N LEU A 166 6.93 0.23 -4.41
CA LEU A 166 7.01 0.10 -2.95
C LEU A 166 8.44 0.33 -2.46
N THR A 167 9.44 -0.25 -3.13
CA THR A 167 10.85 -0.07 -2.79
C THR A 167 11.34 1.37 -2.99
N ASP A 168 10.90 2.06 -4.04
CA ASP A 168 11.21 3.48 -4.24
C ASP A 168 10.64 4.35 -3.12
N LEU A 169 9.38 4.11 -2.75
CA LEU A 169 8.76 4.76 -1.59
C LEU A 169 9.53 4.46 -0.30
N GLY A 170 9.88 3.19 -0.06
CA GLY A 170 10.67 2.79 1.11
C GLY A 170 12.04 3.48 1.17
N SER A 171 12.73 3.63 0.04
CA SER A 171 14.02 4.32 -0.05
C SER A 171 13.92 5.80 0.36
N ARG A 172 12.87 6.50 -0.08
CA ARG A 172 12.60 7.90 0.33
C ARG A 172 12.39 8.05 1.83
N LEU A 173 11.83 7.01 2.45
CA LEU A 173 11.53 6.95 3.88
C LEU A 173 12.67 6.35 4.72
N SER A 174 13.82 6.04 4.11
CA SER A 174 14.98 5.55 4.85
C SER A 174 15.41 6.52 5.94
N LYS A 175 15.95 5.98 7.04
CA LYS A 175 16.46 6.76 8.18
C LYS A 175 17.38 7.91 7.74
N HIS A 176 18.25 7.66 6.77
CA HIS A 176 19.14 8.69 6.21
C HIS A 176 18.35 9.87 5.64
N ASN A 177 17.35 9.60 4.79
CA ASN A 177 16.57 10.63 4.10
C ASN A 177 15.62 11.38 5.04
N ILE A 178 15.01 10.67 6.00
CA ILE A 178 14.16 11.29 7.02
C ILE A 178 14.99 12.21 7.93
N ASN A 179 16.17 11.77 8.38
CA ASN A 179 17.05 12.59 9.21
C ASN A 179 17.55 13.83 8.47
N ALA A 180 17.89 13.71 7.18
CA ALA A 180 18.26 14.85 6.34
C ALA A 180 17.10 15.86 6.21
N GLY A 181 15.86 15.37 6.09
CA GLY A 181 14.66 16.21 6.03
C GLY A 181 14.39 17.00 7.32
N MET A 182 14.76 16.45 8.48
CA MET A 182 14.66 17.15 9.78
C MET A 182 15.80 18.13 10.03
N GLY A 183 17.02 17.84 9.56
CA GLY A 183 18.21 18.68 9.76
C GLY A 183 18.35 19.86 8.80
N SER A 184 17.48 19.96 7.79
CA SER A 184 17.47 21.06 6.82
C SER A 184 16.61 22.22 7.33
N SER A 185 17.08 22.93 8.37
CA SER A 185 16.51 24.20 8.87
C SER A 185 17.56 25.28 8.95
#